data_AF-A0A2N6CK09-F1
#
_entry.id   AF-A0A2N6CK09-F1
#
_cell.length_a   1.000
_cell.length_b   1.000
_cell.length_c   1.000
_cell.angle_alpha   90.00
_cell.angle_beta   90.00
_cell.angle_gamma   90.00
#
_symmetry.space_group_name_H-M   'P 1'
#
loop_
_entity.id
_entity.type
_entity.pdbx_description
1 polymer ?
#
loop_
_entity_poly.entity_id
_entity_poly.type
_entity_poly.pdbx_seq_one_letter_code
_entity_poly.pdbx_strand_id
1 'polypeptide(L)'
;MEKAAEAFAEQGYAVVNIGYPSRDHRIEDLAPIAIERGLDACPDEGKINFYTHSLGGILVRFYLEHNEIDRLGRVVMVAPPNRGSQVVDNFKSMPGFGVLNGPAGAQLGTGANSVPLSLGPVEYPVGVVAGTQTFNPILSQFLPNPDDGKVSVESTKIDGMTDFIALPHSHPFIMKAPDTISQAIAFIETGSFLHGVEAGAESQPPDQRLRP
;
A
#
# COMPACT_ATOMS: atom_id res chain seq x y z
N MET A 1 8.17 -6.35 5.19
CA MET A 1 8.30 -4.94 5.62
C MET A 1 9.74 -4.57 5.97
N GLU A 2 10.58 -5.51 6.44
CA GLU A 2 11.97 -5.24 6.83
C GLU A 2 12.80 -4.45 5.81
N LYS A 3 12.82 -4.87 4.53
CA LYS A 3 13.54 -4.14 3.48
C LYS A 3 13.11 -2.67 3.33
N ALA A 4 11.83 -2.38 3.51
CA ALA A 4 11.35 -1.01 3.46
C ALA A 4 11.80 -0.25 4.71
N ALA A 5 11.75 -0.89 5.88
CA ALA A 5 12.20 -0.29 7.13
C ALA A 5 13.69 0.07 7.09
N GLU A 6 14.54 -0.84 6.61
CA GLU A 6 15.98 -0.60 6.39
C GLU A 6 16.20 0.60 5.46
N ALA A 7 15.52 0.63 4.30
CA ALA A 7 15.67 1.71 3.33
C ALA A 7 15.22 3.07 3.88
N PHE A 8 14.11 3.14 4.62
CA PHE A 8 13.69 4.38 5.29
C PHE A 8 14.69 4.80 6.36
N ALA A 9 15.23 3.88 7.14
CA ALA A 9 16.26 4.20 8.12
C ALA A 9 17.55 4.74 7.47
N GLU A 10 17.94 4.22 6.31
CA GLU A 10 19.07 4.73 5.52
C GLU A 10 18.84 6.16 5.00
N GLN A 11 17.59 6.57 4.79
CA GLN A 11 17.23 7.97 4.47
C GLN A 11 17.10 8.86 5.73
N GLY A 12 17.41 8.34 6.92
CA GLY A 12 17.40 9.10 8.17
C GLY A 12 16.05 9.16 8.90
N TYR A 13 15.06 8.36 8.49
CA TYR A 13 13.80 8.26 9.23
C TYR A 13 13.96 7.41 10.49
N ALA A 14 13.31 7.81 11.58
CA ALA A 14 13.03 6.90 12.68
C ALA A 14 11.91 5.95 12.25
N VAL A 15 12.17 4.64 12.28
CA VAL A 15 11.24 3.63 11.76
C VAL A 15 10.77 2.72 12.88
N VAL A 16 9.45 2.53 12.95
CA VAL A 16 8.79 1.52 13.78
C VAL A 16 8.08 0.52 12.87
N ASN A 17 8.48 -0.74 12.91
CA ASN A 17 7.88 -1.81 12.10
C ASN A 17 6.88 -2.62 12.96
N ILE A 18 5.58 -2.32 12.83
CA ILE A 18 4.53 -2.94 13.64
C ILE A 18 3.97 -4.19 12.97
N GLY A 19 4.13 -5.33 13.65
CA GLY A 19 3.38 -6.55 13.39
C GLY A 19 2.07 -6.58 14.18
N TYR A 20 1.03 -7.18 13.58
CA TYR A 20 -0.27 -7.40 14.21
C TYR A 20 -0.82 -8.79 13.85
N PRO A 21 -1.67 -9.38 14.71
CA PRO A 21 -2.25 -10.72 14.53
C PRO A 21 -3.35 -10.73 13.45
N SER A 22 -2.95 -10.55 12.20
CA SER A 22 -3.82 -10.28 11.03
C SER A 22 -4.90 -11.34 10.76
N ARG A 23 -4.80 -12.52 11.38
CA ARG A 23 -5.71 -13.66 11.17
C ARG A 23 -6.63 -13.93 12.34
N ASP A 24 -6.45 -13.24 13.46
CA ASP A 24 -7.08 -13.63 14.72
C ASP A 24 -8.26 -12.71 15.08
N HIS A 25 -8.27 -11.49 14.55
CA HIS A 25 -9.26 -10.46 14.91
C HIS A 25 -9.85 -9.76 13.69
N ARG A 26 -10.86 -8.93 13.93
CA ARG A 26 -11.53 -8.10 12.92
C ARG A 26 -10.78 -6.78 12.71
N ILE A 27 -11.11 -6.06 11.64
CA ILE A 27 -10.49 -4.76 11.32
C ILE A 27 -10.64 -3.75 12.46
N GLU A 28 -11.81 -3.72 13.09
CA GLU A 28 -12.15 -2.80 14.18
C GLU A 28 -11.25 -3.00 15.41
N ASP A 29 -10.80 -4.24 15.65
CA ASP A 29 -9.89 -4.58 16.74
C ASP A 29 -8.42 -4.39 16.31
N LEU A 30 -8.08 -4.75 15.07
CA LEU A 30 -6.71 -4.70 14.57
C LEU A 30 -6.21 -3.28 14.34
N ALA A 31 -7.09 -2.35 13.93
CA ALA A 31 -6.73 -0.98 13.65
C ALA A 31 -6.11 -0.27 14.89
N PRO A 32 -6.78 -0.19 16.05
CA PRO A 32 -6.16 0.41 17.24
C PRO A 32 -4.90 -0.34 17.68
N ILE A 33 -4.92 -1.68 17.67
CA ILE A 33 -3.74 -2.50 18.04
C ILE A 33 -2.53 -2.14 17.18
N ALA A 34 -2.69 -2.01 15.86
CA ALA A 34 -1.58 -1.74 14.97
C ALA A 34 -1.14 -0.27 15.02
N ILE A 35 -2.09 0.66 15.02
CA ILE A 35 -1.80 2.09 14.87
C ILE A 35 -1.33 2.69 16.20
N GLU A 36 -2.03 2.48 17.31
CA GLU A 36 -1.65 3.06 18.62
C GLU A 36 -0.28 2.56 19.07
N ARG A 37 0.01 1.26 18.91
CA ARG A 37 1.37 0.72 19.20
C ARG A 37 2.46 1.37 18.35
N GLY A 38 2.15 1.75 17.11
CA GLY A 38 3.07 2.47 16.25
C GLY A 38 3.27 3.92 16.71
N LEU A 39 2.18 4.59 17.08
CA LEU A 39 2.20 5.95 17.61
C LEU A 39 3.01 6.04 18.92
N ASP A 40 2.78 5.12 19.85
CA ASP A 40 3.47 5.06 21.16
C ASP A 40 4.97 4.78 21.03
N ALA A 41 5.38 4.07 19.97
CA ALA A 41 6.77 3.72 19.74
C ALA A 41 7.52 4.76 18.89
N CYS A 42 6.80 5.67 18.23
CA CYS A 42 7.39 6.76 17.47
C CYS A 42 7.88 7.88 18.40
N PRO A 43 8.95 8.61 18.04
CA PRO A 43 9.39 9.77 18.81
C PRO A 43 8.33 10.89 18.90
N ASP A 44 8.38 11.68 19.98
CA ASP A 44 7.49 12.81 20.24
C ASP A 44 7.65 14.00 19.27
N GLU A 45 8.70 14.01 18.45
CA GLU A 45 9.00 15.08 17.49
C GLU A 45 8.94 14.62 16.02
N GLY A 46 8.55 15.52 15.11
CA GLY A 46 8.45 15.26 13.66
C GLY A 46 7.05 14.85 13.18
N LYS A 47 6.93 14.49 11.90
CA LYS A 47 5.68 14.01 11.31
C LYS A 47 5.63 12.47 11.32
N ILE A 48 4.43 11.92 11.51
CA ILE A 48 4.18 10.47 11.49
C ILE A 48 3.71 10.09 10.10
N ASN A 49 4.51 9.29 9.41
CA ASN A 49 4.20 8.76 8.10
C ASN A 49 3.86 7.27 8.20
N PHE A 50 2.99 6.79 7.32
CA PHE A 50 2.62 5.38 7.26
C PHE A 50 3.05 4.77 5.93
N TYR A 51 3.71 3.61 5.97
CA TYR A 51 3.95 2.76 4.81
C TYR A 51 3.28 1.41 5.06
N THR A 52 2.26 1.09 4.27
CA THR A 52 1.38 -0.06 4.52
C THR A 52 1.36 -1.03 3.35
N HIS A 53 0.96 -2.28 3.61
CA HIS A 53 0.72 -3.28 2.59
C HIS A 53 -0.65 -3.93 2.81
N SER A 54 -1.42 -4.10 1.73
CA SER A 54 -2.67 -4.86 1.71
C SER A 54 -3.63 -4.43 2.81
N LEU A 55 -4.03 -5.32 3.71
CA LEU A 55 -4.88 -5.06 4.88
C LEU A 55 -4.40 -3.86 5.73
N GLY A 56 -3.09 -3.62 5.85
CA GLY A 56 -2.57 -2.52 6.65
C GLY A 56 -3.07 -1.14 6.18
N GLY A 57 -3.31 -0.96 4.87
CA GLY A 57 -3.88 0.28 4.35
C GLY A 57 -5.32 0.49 4.81
N ILE A 58 -6.09 -0.59 4.92
CA ILE A 58 -7.47 -0.56 5.43
C ILE A 58 -7.49 -0.26 6.93
N LEU A 59 -6.53 -0.79 7.70
CA LEU A 59 -6.41 -0.48 9.13
C LEU A 59 -6.14 1.02 9.35
N VAL A 60 -5.25 1.62 8.56
CA VAL A 60 -4.98 3.07 8.63
C VAL A 60 -6.22 3.88 8.28
N ARG A 61 -6.93 3.52 7.19
CA ARG A 61 -8.18 4.21 6.82
C ARG A 61 -9.24 4.11 7.91
N PHE A 62 -9.48 2.90 8.42
CA PHE A 62 -10.45 2.66 9.48
C PHE A 62 -10.11 3.49 10.72
N TYR A 63 -8.84 3.51 11.13
CA TYR A 63 -8.41 4.27 12.29
C TYR A 63 -8.62 5.78 12.10
N LEU A 64 -8.23 6.33 10.95
CA LEU A 64 -8.32 7.76 10.64
C LEU A 64 -9.75 8.25 10.37
N GLU A 65 -10.70 7.36 10.07
CA GLU A 65 -12.12 7.71 10.00
C GLU A 65 -12.73 7.95 11.39
N HIS A 66 -12.14 7.37 12.43
CA HIS A 66 -12.65 7.42 13.80
C HIS A 66 -11.76 8.24 14.76
N ASN A 67 -10.54 8.58 14.35
CA ASN A 67 -9.54 9.22 15.19
C ASN A 67 -8.72 10.22 14.38
N GLU A 68 -8.24 11.26 15.05
CA GLU A 68 -7.27 12.19 14.50
C GLU A 68 -5.86 11.86 14.99
N ILE A 69 -4.86 12.17 14.16
CA ILE A 69 -3.43 12.08 14.52
C ILE A 69 -2.82 13.45 14.27
N ASP A 70 -2.59 14.23 15.34
CA ASP A 70 -2.12 15.63 15.26
C ASP A 70 -0.89 15.83 14.37
N ARG A 71 0.01 14.84 14.38
CA ARG A 71 1.29 14.87 13.67
C ARG A 71 1.27 14.07 12.37
N LEU A 72 0.10 13.72 11.85
CA LEU A 72 -0.02 12.99 10.58
C LEU A 72 0.75 13.72 9.47
N GLY A 73 1.63 12.97 8.81
CA GLY A 73 2.34 13.35 7.60
C GLY A 73 1.63 12.77 6.39
N ARG A 74 2.29 11.82 5.74
CA ARG A 74 1.83 11.19 4.50
C ARG A 74 1.66 9.68 4.69
N VAL A 75 0.74 9.11 3.93
CA VAL A 75 0.43 7.68 3.94
C VAL A 75 0.72 7.10 2.56
N VAL A 76 1.49 6.02 2.50
CA VAL A 76 1.66 5.20 1.31
C VAL A 76 0.96 3.87 1.54
N MET A 77 0.03 3.55 0.64
CA MET A 77 -0.69 2.28 0.63
C MET A 77 -0.24 1.43 -0.54
N VAL A 78 0.41 0.30 -0.25
CA VAL A 78 0.86 -0.65 -1.27
C VAL A 78 -0.14 -1.79 -1.40
N ALA A 79 -0.72 -1.91 -2.59
CA ALA A 79 -1.76 -2.88 -2.95
C ALA A 79 -2.94 -2.96 -1.95
N PRO A 80 -3.52 -1.82 -1.50
CA PRO A 80 -4.66 -1.85 -0.58
C PRO A 80 -5.92 -2.36 -1.33
N PRO A 81 -6.77 -3.22 -0.74
CA PRO A 81 -8.07 -3.56 -1.31
C PRO A 81 -9.12 -2.48 -0.97
N ASN A 82 -8.89 -1.23 -1.38
CA ASN A 82 -9.72 -0.07 -0.99
C ASN A 82 -11.19 -0.18 -1.39
N ARG A 83 -11.48 -0.86 -2.51
CA ARG A 83 -12.84 -1.17 -2.97
C ARG A 83 -13.22 -2.64 -2.73
N GLY A 84 -12.60 -3.27 -1.74
CA GLY A 84 -12.69 -4.70 -1.48
C GLY A 84 -11.89 -5.53 -2.49
N SER A 85 -11.98 -6.85 -2.37
CA SER A 85 -11.35 -7.82 -3.27
C SER A 85 -12.35 -8.89 -3.67
N GLN A 86 -12.63 -9.01 -4.97
CA GLN A 86 -13.50 -10.07 -5.49
C GLN A 86 -12.93 -11.47 -5.24
N VAL A 87 -11.62 -11.62 -5.02
CA VAL A 87 -11.01 -12.90 -4.63
C VAL A 87 -11.58 -13.37 -3.30
N VAL A 88 -11.82 -12.46 -2.35
CA VAL A 88 -12.45 -12.82 -1.08
C VAL A 88 -13.85 -13.37 -1.30
N ASP A 89 -14.64 -12.73 -2.16
CA ASP A 89 -16.02 -13.17 -2.41
C ASP A 89 -16.11 -14.52 -3.13
N ASN A 90 -15.21 -14.76 -4.07
CA ASN A 90 -15.18 -15.97 -4.89
C ASN A 90 -14.58 -17.17 -4.16
N PHE A 91 -13.71 -16.95 -3.17
CA PHE A 91 -12.98 -18.01 -2.47
C PHE A 91 -13.38 -18.19 -1.00
N LYS A 92 -14.28 -17.37 -0.45
CA LYS A 92 -14.77 -17.51 0.94
C LYS A 92 -15.37 -18.87 1.28
N SER A 93 -15.89 -19.59 0.29
CA SER A 93 -16.47 -20.94 0.44
C SER A 93 -15.44 -22.07 0.28
N MET A 94 -14.20 -21.77 -0.10
CA MET A 94 -13.15 -22.77 -0.25
C MET A 94 -12.65 -23.23 1.13
N PRO A 95 -12.51 -24.55 1.36
CA PRO A 95 -11.95 -25.07 2.61
C PRO A 95 -10.60 -24.43 2.93
N GLY A 96 -10.45 -23.88 4.15
CA GLY A 96 -9.21 -23.25 4.61
C GLY A 96 -9.05 -21.75 4.31
N PHE A 97 -9.92 -21.13 3.50
CA PHE A 97 -9.84 -19.70 3.20
C PHE A 97 -9.97 -18.82 4.45
N GLY A 98 -10.95 -19.13 5.31
CA GLY A 98 -11.17 -18.41 6.58
C GLY A 98 -10.04 -18.62 7.59
N VAL A 99 -9.42 -19.80 7.60
CA VAL A 99 -8.24 -20.06 8.43
C VAL A 99 -7.05 -19.23 7.93
N LEU A 100 -6.88 -19.09 6.61
CA LEU A 100 -5.78 -18.37 5.97
C LEU A 100 -5.88 -16.84 6.12
N ASN A 101 -7.08 -16.30 6.01
CA ASN A 101 -7.31 -14.85 5.97
C ASN A 101 -7.94 -14.28 7.26
N GLY A 102 -8.44 -15.13 8.16
CA GLY A 102 -9.01 -14.71 9.44
C GLY A 102 -10.29 -13.88 9.33
N PRO A 103 -10.80 -13.37 10.47
CA PRO A 103 -11.99 -12.52 10.50
C PRO A 103 -11.82 -11.22 9.69
N ALA A 104 -10.67 -10.54 9.82
CA ALA A 104 -10.37 -9.34 9.04
C ALA A 104 -10.41 -9.59 7.53
N GLY A 105 -9.86 -10.71 7.06
CA GLY A 105 -9.89 -11.07 5.65
C GLY A 105 -11.31 -11.28 5.11
N ALA A 106 -12.23 -11.79 5.92
CA ALA A 106 -13.64 -11.94 5.53
C ALA A 106 -14.36 -10.59 5.37
N GLN A 107 -13.85 -9.52 6.00
CA GLN A 107 -14.37 -8.15 5.88
C GLN A 107 -13.81 -7.41 4.66
N LEU A 108 -12.88 -8.00 3.90
CA LEU A 108 -12.27 -7.39 2.71
C LEU A 108 -13.01 -7.72 1.40
N GLY A 109 -14.13 -8.43 1.45
CA GLY A 109 -14.94 -8.74 0.27
C GLY A 109 -15.63 -7.50 -0.31
N THR A 110 -16.56 -7.71 -1.25
CA THR A 110 -17.38 -6.65 -1.87
C THR A 110 -18.86 -6.72 -1.47
N GLY A 111 -19.22 -7.63 -0.56
CA GLY A 111 -20.58 -7.75 -0.01
C GLY A 111 -20.92 -6.74 1.09
N ALA A 112 -22.12 -6.88 1.66
CA ALA A 112 -22.68 -5.93 2.64
C ALA A 112 -21.85 -5.74 3.93
N ASN A 113 -20.95 -6.67 4.25
CA ASN A 113 -20.08 -6.59 5.42
C ASN A 113 -18.66 -6.08 5.08
N SER A 114 -18.48 -5.53 3.88
CA SER A 114 -17.20 -5.02 3.42
C SER A 114 -16.85 -3.74 4.16
N VAL A 115 -15.83 -3.80 5.01
CA VAL A 115 -15.30 -2.61 5.69
C VAL A 115 -14.68 -1.65 4.68
N PRO A 116 -13.83 -2.06 3.71
CA PRO A 116 -13.27 -1.13 2.74
C PRO A 116 -14.31 -0.30 1.98
N LEU A 117 -15.48 -0.88 1.69
CA LEU A 117 -16.59 -0.21 1.00
C LEU A 117 -17.47 0.66 1.90
N SER A 118 -17.46 0.44 3.22
CA SER A 118 -18.16 1.32 4.16
C SER A 118 -17.35 2.57 4.50
N LEU A 119 -16.02 2.51 4.33
CA LEU A 119 -15.12 3.62 4.60
C LEU A 119 -15.19 4.68 3.50
N GLY A 120 -15.22 5.95 3.91
CA GLY A 120 -15.33 7.11 3.02
C GLY A 120 -14.10 7.41 2.15
N PRO A 121 -14.14 8.52 1.37
CA PRO A 121 -12.95 9.07 0.72
C PRO A 121 -11.92 9.51 1.77
N VAL A 122 -10.67 9.71 1.34
CA VAL A 122 -9.59 10.20 2.21
C VAL A 122 -9.39 11.70 2.05
N GLU A 123 -9.13 12.39 3.15
CA GLU A 123 -8.90 13.85 3.18
C GLU A 123 -7.48 14.23 3.64
N TYR A 124 -6.57 13.25 3.66
CA TYR A 124 -5.17 13.39 4.04
C TYR A 124 -4.24 12.92 2.90
N PRO A 125 -2.94 13.28 2.91
CA PRO A 125 -2.04 12.93 1.81
C PRO A 125 -1.83 11.42 1.69
N VAL A 126 -2.42 10.78 0.67
CA VAL A 126 -2.33 9.34 0.42
C VAL A 126 -1.78 9.06 -0.97
N GLY A 127 -0.69 8.29 -1.03
CA GLY A 127 -0.15 7.73 -2.26
C GLY A 127 -0.54 6.26 -2.36
N VAL A 128 -1.08 5.83 -3.50
CA VAL A 128 -1.45 4.43 -3.74
C VAL A 128 -0.50 3.80 -4.75
N VAL A 129 0.12 2.68 -4.38
CA VAL A 129 0.93 1.85 -5.27
C VAL A 129 0.18 0.57 -5.60
N ALA A 130 -0.10 0.30 -6.87
CA ALA A 130 -0.78 -0.92 -7.32
C ALA A 130 0.18 -1.88 -8.03
N GLY A 131 -0.05 -3.18 -7.89
CA GLY A 131 0.66 -4.20 -8.67
C GLY A 131 -0.10 -4.57 -9.96
N THR A 132 0.63 -5.02 -10.98
CA THR A 132 0.05 -5.38 -12.29
C THR A 132 0.45 -6.78 -12.78
N GLN A 133 1.13 -7.57 -11.95
CA GLN A 133 1.54 -8.93 -12.31
C GLN A 133 0.95 -9.98 -11.39
N THR A 134 0.57 -11.13 -11.96
CA THR A 134 0.13 -12.29 -11.20
C THR A 134 1.12 -13.46 -11.36
N PHE A 135 1.40 -14.17 -10.27
CA PHE A 135 2.08 -15.47 -10.33
C PHE A 135 1.09 -16.62 -10.57
N ASN A 136 -0.20 -16.41 -10.29
CA ASN A 136 -1.23 -17.43 -10.39
C ASN A 136 -2.36 -16.96 -11.33
N PRO A 137 -2.28 -17.29 -12.63
CA PRO A 137 -3.27 -16.84 -13.61
C PRO A 137 -4.69 -17.34 -13.31
N ILE A 138 -4.85 -18.43 -12.54
CA ILE A 138 -6.18 -18.94 -12.15
C ILE A 138 -6.89 -17.94 -11.21
N LEU A 139 -6.17 -17.33 -10.26
CA LEU A 139 -6.77 -16.33 -9.36
C LEU A 139 -7.06 -15.01 -10.09
N SER A 140 -6.19 -14.63 -11.03
CA SER A 140 -6.34 -13.41 -11.85
C SER A 140 -7.53 -13.49 -12.81
N GLN A 141 -7.97 -14.68 -13.25
CA GLN A 141 -9.20 -14.84 -14.03
C GLN A 141 -10.47 -14.31 -13.33
N PHE A 142 -10.43 -14.14 -12.00
CA PHE A 142 -11.54 -13.64 -11.20
C PHE A 142 -11.40 -12.16 -10.81
N LEU A 143 -10.37 -11.48 -11.34
CA LEU A 143 -10.10 -10.07 -11.07
C LEU A 143 -10.19 -9.25 -12.37
N PRO A 144 -10.69 -8.00 -12.30
CA PRO A 144 -10.50 -7.05 -13.37
C PRO A 144 -9.01 -6.81 -13.59
N ASN A 145 -8.54 -6.97 -14.83
CA ASN A 145 -7.17 -6.65 -15.19
C ASN A 145 -6.97 -5.13 -15.39
N PRO A 146 -5.75 -4.60 -15.16
CA PRO A 146 -4.60 -5.28 -14.57
C PRO A 146 -4.77 -5.57 -13.07
N ASP A 147 -4.16 -6.66 -12.59
CA ASP A 147 -4.18 -7.08 -11.18
C ASP A 147 -2.85 -7.66 -10.71
N ASP A 148 -2.68 -7.76 -9.39
CA ASP A 148 -1.47 -8.27 -8.76
C ASP A 148 -1.56 -9.74 -8.28
N GLY A 149 -2.60 -10.46 -8.73
CA GLY A 149 -2.97 -11.81 -8.32
C GLY A 149 -3.89 -11.88 -7.10
N LYS A 150 -4.20 -10.75 -6.43
CA LYS A 150 -5.14 -10.69 -5.30
C LYS A 150 -6.06 -9.47 -5.33
N VAL A 151 -5.60 -8.34 -5.86
CA VAL A 151 -6.31 -7.07 -5.92
C VAL A 151 -6.11 -6.48 -7.31
N SER A 152 -7.21 -6.03 -7.93
CA SER A 152 -7.12 -5.28 -9.19
C SER A 152 -6.61 -3.86 -8.96
N VAL A 153 -5.93 -3.30 -9.96
CA VAL A 153 -5.47 -1.91 -9.96
C VAL A 153 -6.61 -0.95 -9.60
N GLU A 154 -7.79 -1.12 -10.22
CA GLU A 154 -8.95 -0.28 -9.92
C GLU A 154 -9.45 -0.42 -8.48
N SER A 155 -9.35 -1.61 -7.88
CA SER A 155 -9.76 -1.81 -6.49
C SER A 155 -8.79 -1.19 -5.49
N THR A 156 -7.55 -0.90 -5.90
CA THR A 156 -6.60 -0.17 -5.06
C THR A 156 -6.86 1.31 -4.97
N LYS A 157 -7.50 1.90 -5.98
CA LYS A 157 -7.77 3.34 -6.03
C LYS A 157 -8.79 3.74 -4.98
N ILE A 158 -8.66 4.98 -4.52
CA ILE A 158 -9.58 5.60 -3.58
C ILE A 158 -9.75 7.08 -3.90
N ASP A 159 -10.97 7.56 -3.71
CA ASP A 159 -11.30 8.96 -3.92
C ASP A 159 -10.58 9.82 -2.86
N GLY A 160 -9.97 10.91 -3.29
CA GLY A 160 -9.14 11.77 -2.44
C GLY A 160 -7.65 11.40 -2.37
N MET A 161 -7.22 10.29 -3.02
CA MET A 161 -5.78 9.98 -3.11
C MET A 161 -5.01 11.10 -3.80
N THR A 162 -3.84 11.43 -3.27
CA THR A 162 -2.96 12.49 -3.77
C THR A 162 -2.24 12.08 -5.05
N ASP A 163 -1.77 10.84 -5.10
CA ASP A 163 -1.07 10.31 -6.26
C ASP A 163 -1.24 8.78 -6.35
N PHE A 164 -1.02 8.25 -7.54
CA PHE A 164 -1.21 6.85 -7.87
C PHE A 164 -0.14 6.36 -8.84
N ILE A 165 0.47 5.21 -8.56
CA ILE A 165 1.38 4.55 -9.52
C ILE A 165 1.13 3.05 -9.58
N ALA A 166 1.22 2.47 -10.78
CA ALA A 166 1.13 1.03 -10.99
C ALA A 166 2.53 0.48 -11.36
N LEU A 167 2.95 -0.58 -10.67
CA LEU A 167 4.26 -1.21 -10.84
C LEU A 167 4.14 -2.69 -11.22
N PRO A 168 5.11 -3.24 -11.97
CA PRO A 168 5.06 -4.60 -12.51
C PRO A 168 5.43 -5.66 -11.46
N HIS A 169 4.69 -5.70 -10.35
CA HIS A 169 4.90 -6.67 -9.25
C HIS A 169 3.60 -7.37 -8.87
N SER A 170 3.77 -8.55 -8.27
CA SER A 170 2.66 -9.29 -7.65
C SER A 170 2.45 -8.92 -6.19
N HIS A 171 1.26 -9.21 -5.69
CA HIS A 171 0.81 -8.89 -4.34
C HIS A 171 1.81 -9.24 -3.21
N PRO A 172 2.36 -10.47 -3.11
CA PRO A 172 3.23 -10.84 -1.97
C PRO A 172 4.63 -10.24 -2.04
N PHE A 173 5.02 -9.59 -3.14
CA PHE A 173 6.39 -9.11 -3.33
C PHE A 173 6.49 -7.61 -3.56
N ILE A 174 5.41 -6.95 -3.95
CA ILE A 174 5.41 -5.51 -4.25
C ILE A 174 5.94 -4.66 -3.09
N MET A 175 5.54 -4.95 -1.84
CA MET A 175 5.92 -4.15 -0.67
C MET A 175 7.42 -4.17 -0.30
N LYS A 176 8.20 -5.06 -0.91
CA LYS A 176 9.65 -5.20 -0.69
C LYS A 176 10.46 -4.96 -1.97
N ALA A 177 9.79 -4.59 -3.06
CA ALA A 177 10.44 -4.33 -4.34
C ALA A 177 11.20 -3.00 -4.26
N PRO A 178 12.46 -2.92 -4.73
CA PRO A 178 13.26 -1.71 -4.61
C PRO A 178 12.61 -0.46 -5.22
N ASP A 179 12.00 -0.59 -6.39
CA ASP A 179 11.27 0.49 -7.06
C ASP A 179 10.04 0.94 -6.26
N THR A 180 9.28 0.02 -5.66
CA THR A 180 8.15 0.37 -4.78
C THR A 180 8.61 1.16 -3.56
N ILE A 181 9.74 0.76 -2.96
CA ILE A 181 10.32 1.47 -1.81
C ILE A 181 10.81 2.87 -2.21
N SER A 182 11.52 2.99 -3.33
CA SER A 182 11.96 4.30 -3.85
C SER A 182 10.78 5.22 -4.13
N GLN A 183 9.69 4.69 -4.72
CA GLN A 183 8.47 5.46 -4.95
C GLN A 183 7.83 5.92 -3.63
N ALA A 184 7.80 5.04 -2.62
CA ALA A 184 7.27 5.38 -1.31
C ALA A 184 8.08 6.47 -0.62
N ILE A 185 9.40 6.40 -0.65
CA ILE A 185 10.30 7.44 -0.11
C ILE A 185 10.03 8.77 -0.81
N ALA A 186 10.01 8.78 -2.15
CA ALA A 186 9.74 9.99 -2.92
C ALA A 186 8.38 10.62 -2.56
N PHE A 187 7.34 9.79 -2.40
CA PHE A 187 6.03 10.27 -1.97
C PHE A 187 6.04 10.81 -0.55
N ILE A 188 6.69 10.12 0.39
CA ILE A 188 6.81 10.59 1.79
C ILE A 188 7.53 11.94 1.86
N GLU A 189 8.51 12.20 1.00
CA GLU A 189 9.25 13.47 0.98
C GLU A 189 8.45 14.58 0.29
N THR A 190 7.92 14.30 -0.90
CA THR A 190 7.42 15.34 -1.82
C THR A 190 5.90 15.39 -1.93
N GLY A 191 5.22 14.29 -1.63
CA GLY A 191 3.78 14.12 -1.90
C GLY A 191 3.46 13.64 -3.32
N SER A 192 4.47 13.23 -4.10
CA SER A 192 4.28 12.69 -5.45
C SER A 192 5.20 11.49 -5.71
N PHE A 193 4.73 10.57 -6.54
CA PHE A 193 5.54 9.49 -7.08
C PHE A 193 6.43 10.01 -8.22
N LEU A 194 7.51 9.29 -8.48
CA LEU A 194 8.41 9.50 -9.60
C LEU A 194 7.75 8.96 -10.88
N HIS A 195 6.97 9.82 -11.54
CA HIS A 195 6.38 9.56 -12.84
C HIS A 195 7.38 9.91 -13.93
N GLY A 196 7.93 8.91 -14.62
CA GLY A 196 8.78 9.10 -15.79
C GLY A 196 10.03 9.94 -15.54
N VAL A 197 11.14 9.30 -15.16
CA VAL A 197 12.41 9.76 -15.74
C VAL A 197 12.29 9.44 -17.23
N GLU A 198 12.16 10.45 -18.09
CA GLU A 198 12.31 10.22 -19.53
C GLU A 198 13.65 9.52 -19.76
N ALA A 199 13.60 8.28 -20.25
CA ALA A 199 14.77 7.61 -20.79
C ALA A 199 15.16 8.34 -22.08
N GLY A 200 15.93 9.43 -21.99
CA GLY A 200 16.21 10.23 -23.19
C GLY A 200 16.91 11.56 -22.98
N ALA A 201 17.98 11.61 -22.20
CA ALA A 201 19.01 12.63 -22.39
C ALA A 201 20.39 11.96 -22.32
N GLU A 202 20.68 11.10 -23.31
CA GLU A 202 22.07 10.85 -23.67
C GLU A 202 22.66 12.19 -24.11
N SER A 203 23.47 12.79 -23.25
CA SER A 203 24.43 13.81 -23.65
C SER A 203 25.36 13.15 -24.68
N GLN A 204 25.11 13.42 -25.96
CA GLN A 204 26.08 13.13 -27.01
C GLN A 204 27.46 13.60 -26.56
N PRO A 205 28.50 12.75 -26.62
CA PRO A 205 29.86 13.24 -26.41
C PRO A 205 30.17 14.28 -27.48
N PRO A 206 30.91 15.35 -27.16
CA PRO A 206 31.22 16.39 -28.12
C PRO A 206 31.99 15.80 -29.30
N ASP A 207 31.48 16.06 -30.50
CA ASP A 207 32.08 15.74 -31.79
C ASP A 207 33.51 16.31 -31.85
N GLN A 208 34.51 15.45 -31.62
CA GLN A 208 35.91 15.78 -31.88
C GLN A 208 36.21 15.67 -33.37
N ARG A 209 35.56 16.51 -34.17
CA ARG A 209 36.06 16.89 -35.49
C ARG A 209 35.81 18.36 -35.71
N LEU A 210 36.83 19.15 -35.40
CA LEU A 210 37.30 20.26 -36.23
C LEU A 210 38.55 20.86 -35.59
N ARG A 211 39.69 20.71 -36.30
CA ARG A 211 40.65 21.76 -36.71
C ARG A 211 42.08 21.21 -36.79
N PRO A 212 42.95 21.80 -37.62
CA PRO A 212 42.74 22.45 -38.92
C PRO A 212 43.28 21.60 -40.09
#